data_AF-A0A7W1N093-F1
#
_entry.id   AF-A0A7W1N093-F1
#
_cell.length_a   1.000
_cell.length_b   1.000
_cell.length_c   1.000
_cell.angle_alpha   90.00
_cell.angle_beta   90.00
_cell.angle_gamma   90.00
#
_symmetry.space_group_name_H-M   'P 1'
#
loop_
_entity.id
_entity.type
_entity.pdbx_description
1 polymer ?
#
loop_
_entity_poly.entity_id
_entity_poly.type
_entity_poly.pdbx_seq_one_letter_code
_entity_poly.pdbx_strand_id
1 'polypeptide(L)' 'MPSDITLETTSARETEAAGAHVAAHLDPGDVVLVRGELGTGKTTLVRGACRALGVED' A
#
# COMPACT_ATOMS: atom_id res chain seq x y z
N MET A 1 7.14 16.55 -13.74
CA MET A 1 7.79 15.26 -14.06
C MET A 1 7.15 14.24 -13.14
N PRO A 2 6.41 13.22 -13.61
CA PRO A 2 6.10 12.12 -12.72
C PRO A 2 7.40 11.35 -12.48
N SER A 3 7.80 11.25 -11.22
CA SER A 3 8.89 10.38 -10.79
C SER A 3 8.26 9.05 -10.39
N ASP A 4 8.11 8.14 -11.35
CA ASP A 4 7.65 6.79 -11.06
C ASP A 4 8.65 6.08 -10.13
N ILE A 5 8.15 5.54 -9.03
CA ILE A 5 8.93 4.74 -8.08
C ILE A 5 8.51 3.29 -8.25
N THR A 6 9.48 2.38 -8.37
CA THR A 6 9.24 0.93 -8.45
C THR A 6 9.82 0.25 -7.22
N LEU A 7 9.04 -0.66 -6.63
CA LEU A 7 9.43 -1.47 -5.48
C LEU A 7 9.07 -2.93 -5.77
N GLU A 8 10.01 -3.83 -5.51
CA GLU A 8 9.80 -5.27 -5.60
C GLU A 8 9.62 -5.88 -4.21
N THR A 9 8.65 -6.78 -4.07
CA THR A 9 8.39 -7.50 -2.83
C THR A 9 8.28 -8.98 -3.13
N THR A 10 8.88 -9.82 -2.29
CA THR A 10 8.93 -11.29 -2.45
C THR A 10 8.05 -12.02 -1.43
N SER A 11 7.43 -11.30 -0.50
CA SER A 11 6.56 -11.86 0.52
C SER A 11 5.37 -10.96 0.83
N ALA A 12 4.29 -11.55 1.37
CA ALA A 12 3.13 -10.79 1.80
C ALA A 12 3.48 -9.74 2.87
N ARG A 13 4.42 -10.07 3.78
CA ARG A 13 4.89 -9.14 4.81
C ARG A 13 5.58 -7.92 4.20
N GLU A 14 6.40 -8.11 3.16
CA GLU A 14 7.02 -6.99 2.43
C GLU A 14 5.97 -6.16 1.70
N THR A 15 4.96 -6.77 1.09
CA THR A 15 3.84 -6.04 0.47
C THR A 15 3.03 -5.25 1.50
N GLU A 16 2.81 -5.78 2.71
CA GLU A 16 2.17 -5.02 3.80
C GLU A 16 3.05 -3.83 4.22
N ALA A 17 4.37 -4.03 4.37
CA ALA A 17 5.30 -2.95 4.69
C ALA A 17 5.35 -1.86 3.61
N ALA A 18 5.26 -2.24 2.33
CA ALA A 18 5.11 -1.30 1.22
C ALA A 18 3.84 -0.46 1.34
N GLY A 19 2.71 -1.09 1.69
CA GLY A 19 1.45 -0.39 1.94
C GLY A 19 1.55 0.60 3.10
N ALA A 20 2.21 0.22 4.19
CA ALA A 20 2.48 1.11 5.31
C ALA A 20 3.36 2.31 4.92
N HIS A 21 4.36 2.10 4.06
CA HIS A 21 5.21 3.18 3.57
C HIS A 21 4.44 4.19 2.72
N VAL A 22 3.53 3.71 1.85
CA VAL A 22 2.62 4.59 1.10
C VAL A 22 1.74 5.39 2.08
N ALA A 23 1.11 4.72 3.05
CA ALA A 23 0.23 5.35 4.02
C ALA A 23 0.90 6.46 4.85
N ALA A 24 2.17 6.30 5.19
CA ALA A 24 2.93 7.29 5.95
C ALA A 24 3.12 8.65 5.23
N HIS A 25 2.83 8.69 3.92
CA HIS A 25 2.93 9.89 3.09
C HIS A 25 1.58 10.43 2.62
N LEU A 26 0.46 9.86 3.08
CA LEU A 26 -0.87 10.32 2.73
C LEU A 26 -1.36 11.39 3.69
N ASP A 27 -2.01 12.41 3.14
CA ASP A 27 -2.70 13.45 3.89
C ASP A 27 -4.23 13.26 3.83
N PRO A 28 -4.99 13.82 4.79
CA PRO A 28 -6.45 13.83 4.72
C PRO A 28 -6.98 14.44 3.41
N GLY A 29 -7.75 13.65 2.66
CA GLY A 29 -8.30 14.04 1.37
C GLY A 29 -7.62 13.38 0.16
N ASP A 30 -6.47 12.73 0.36
CA ASP A 30 -5.81 11.97 -0.70
C ASP A 30 -6.63 10.76 -1.14
N VAL A 31 -6.52 10.44 -2.43
CA VAL A 31 -7.18 9.28 -3.05
C VAL A 31 -6.14 8.42 -3.75
N VAL A 32 -6.01 7.18 -3.28
CA VAL A 32 -5.06 6.20 -3.85
C VAL A 32 -5.82 5.14 -4.65
N LEU A 33 -5.49 5.02 -5.94
CA LEU A 33 -5.98 3.93 -6.79
C LEU A 33 -5.08 2.70 -6.67
N VAL A 34 -5.63 1.58 -6.19
CA VAL A 34 -4.93 0.29 -6.17
C VAL A 34 -5.43 -0.59 -7.32
N ARG A 35 -4.56 -0.88 -8.29
CA ARG A 35 -4.89 -1.64 -9.51
C ARG A 35 -3.98 -2.85 -9.69
N GLY A 36 -4.53 -3.93 -10.23
CA GLY A 36 -3.83 -5.20 -10.49
C GLY A 36 -4.82 -6.35 -10.65
N GLU A 37 -4.38 -7.46 -11.23
CA GLU A 37 -5.20 -8.66 -11.46
C GLU A 37 -5.59 -9.38 -10.16
N LEU A 38 -6.52 -10.35 -10.24
CA LEU A 38 -6.91 -11.14 -9.06
C LEU A 38 -5.68 -11.89 -8.50
N GLY A 39 -5.52 -11.88 -7.18
CA GLY A 39 -4.41 -12.58 -6.52
C GLY A 39 -3.07 -11.84 -6.52
N THR A 40 -2.94 -10.65 -7.11
CA THR A 40 -1.67 -9.90 -7.16
C THR A 40 -1.25 -9.20 -5.86
N GLY A 41 -1.94 -9.46 -4.73
CA GLY A 41 -1.58 -8.87 -3.44
C GLY A 41 -2.15 -7.48 -3.13
N LYS A 42 -3.11 -6.95 -3.93
CA LYS A 42 -3.78 -5.66 -3.67
C LYS A 42 -4.32 -5.52 -2.25
N THR A 43 -5.03 -6.55 -1.77
CA THR A 43 -5.60 -6.55 -0.41
C THR A 43 -4.51 -6.57 0.66
N THR A 44 -3.40 -7.26 0.42
CA THR A 44 -2.24 -7.28 1.30
C THR A 44 -1.62 -5.88 1.43
N LEU A 45 -1.45 -5.18 0.30
CA LEU A 45 -0.98 -3.79 0.29
C LEU A 45 -1.92 -2.87 1.09
N VAL A 46 -3.23 -2.92 0.80
CA VAL A 46 -4.24 -2.09 1.49
C VAL A 46 -4.28 -2.39 2.98
N ARG A 47 -4.18 -3.66 3.37
CA ARG A 47 -4.15 -4.05 4.79
C ARG A 47 -2.97 -3.44 5.53
N GLY A 48 -1.78 -3.47 4.92
CA GLY A 48 -0.60 -2.82 5.48
C GLY A 48 -0.79 -1.32 5.67
N ALA A 49 -1.38 -0.66 4.66
CA ALA A 49 -1.72 0.76 4.72
C ALA A 49 -2.73 1.07 5.84
N CYS A 50 -3.85 0.35 5.91
CA CYS A 50 -4.88 0.55 6.94
C CYS A 50 -4.32 0.40 8.36
N ARG A 51 -3.50 -0.64 8.61
CA ARG A 51 -2.85 -0.82 9.92
C ARG A 51 -1.93 0.35 10.27
N ALA A 52 -1.17 0.87 9.31
CA ALA A 52 -0.29 2.02 9.53
C ALA A 52 -1.06 3.32 9.81
N LEU A 53 -2.28 3.44 9.29
CA LEU A 53 -3.21 4.55 9.58
C LEU A 53 -3.96 4.37 10.91
N GLY A 54 -3.69 3.31 11.68
CA GLY A 54 -4.34 3.05 12.96
C GLY A 54 -5.75 2.47 12.83
N VAL A 55 -6.09 1.87 11.68
CA VAL A 55 -7.35 1.12 11.53
C VAL A 55 -7.20 -0.21 12.28
N GLU A 56 -7.98 -0.36 13.33
CA GLU A 56 -8.16 -1.59 14.11
C GLU A 56 -9.48 -2.26 13.73
N ASP A 57 -9.61 -3.57 13.97
CA ASP A 57 -10.83 -4.35 13.70
C ASP A 57 -12.01 -3.96 14.60
#